data_AF-A0A529KXM4-F1
#
_entry.id   AF-A0A529KXM4-F1
#
_cell.length_a   1.000
_cell.length_b   1.000
_cell.length_c   1.000
_cell.angle_alpha   90.00
_cell.angle_beta   90.00
_cell.angle_gamma   90.00
#
_symmetry.space_group_name_H-M   'P 1'
#
loop_
_entity.id
_entity.type
_entity.pdbx_description
1 polymer ?
#
loop_
_entity_poly.entity_id
_entity_poly.type
_entity_poly.pdbx_seq_one_letter_code
_entity_poly.pdbx_strand_id
1 'polypeptide(L)'
;ALARIGRERRVVMTMPVFGGICNAVSDSDLVSLVPEQLARKTAPRLGLAIYIPPMPINPALICMIWHKRNTNHLTHSWLRELVLKLLSRLNADENRSS
;
A
#
# COMPACT_ATOMS: atom_id res chain seq x y z
N ALA A 1 -17.11 -1.23 -2.97
CA ALA A 1 -16.45 -2.32 -3.71
C ALA A 1 -17.11 -3.67 -3.43
N LEU A 2 -17.05 -4.22 -2.21
CA LEU A 2 -17.68 -5.50 -1.85
C LEU A 2 -19.21 -5.51 -2.03
N ALA A 3 -19.90 -4.44 -1.64
CA ALA A 3 -21.35 -4.31 -1.83
C ALA A 3 -21.78 -4.44 -3.31
N ARG A 4 -20.88 -4.09 -4.26
CA ARG A 4 -21.15 -4.18 -5.71
C ARG A 4 -21.12 -5.62 -6.24
N ILE A 5 -20.59 -6.56 -5.46
CA ILE A 5 -20.63 -8.01 -5.74
C ILE A 5 -21.55 -8.76 -4.77
N GLY A 6 -22.47 -8.05 -4.09
CA GLY A 6 -23.42 -8.65 -3.15
C GLY A 6 -22.78 -9.22 -1.88
N ARG A 7 -21.58 -8.78 -1.52
CA ARG A 7 -20.90 -9.19 -0.28
C ARG A 7 -20.80 -8.03 0.71
N GLU A 8 -20.93 -8.34 1.99
CA GLU A 8 -20.73 -7.40 3.08
C GLU A 8 -19.44 -7.69 3.83
N ARG A 9 -18.76 -6.62 4.25
CA ARG A 9 -17.56 -6.72 5.08
C ARG A 9 -17.96 -6.56 6.53
N ARG A 10 -17.70 -7.58 7.35
CA ARG A 10 -17.69 -7.42 8.80
C ARG A 10 -16.37 -6.77 9.22
N VAL A 11 -16.41 -5.52 9.65
CA VAL A 11 -15.23 -4.81 10.17
C VAL A 11 -15.09 -5.12 11.66
N VAL A 12 -14.13 -5.98 12.00
CA VAL A 12 -13.86 -6.38 13.39
C VAL A 12 -12.98 -5.36 14.12
N MET A 13 -12.06 -4.71 13.40
CA MET A 13 -11.14 -3.74 13.98
C MET A 13 -10.66 -2.73 12.92
N THR A 14 -10.45 -1.49 13.35
CA THR A 14 -9.85 -0.41 12.55
C THR A 14 -8.58 0.08 13.24
N MET A 15 -7.46 0.11 12.53
CA MET A 15 -6.19 0.60 13.03
C MET A 15 -5.61 1.67 12.10
N PRO A 16 -4.90 2.68 12.65
CA PRO A 16 -4.34 3.78 11.85
C PRO A 16 -3.03 3.40 11.13
N VAL A 17 -2.39 2.29 11.51
CA VAL A 17 -1.05 1.90 11.01
C VAL A 17 -1.03 0.47 10.49
N PHE A 18 -0.42 0.26 9.33
CA PHE A 18 -0.41 -1.04 8.69
C PHE A 18 0.37 -2.12 9.44
N GLY A 19 1.44 -1.75 10.16
CA GLY A 19 2.21 -2.71 10.96
C GLY A 19 1.36 -3.42 12.00
N GLY A 20 0.49 -2.67 12.70
CA GLY A 20 -0.46 -3.24 13.65
C GLY A 20 -1.49 -4.15 12.99
N ILE A 21 -1.93 -3.83 11.78
CA ILE A 21 -2.87 -4.65 11.00
C ILE A 21 -2.23 -6.01 10.65
N CYS A 22 -0.99 -6.01 10.16
CA CYS A 22 -0.30 -7.26 9.80
C CYS A 22 -0.09 -8.18 11.00
N ASN A 23 0.30 -7.64 12.15
CA ASN A 23 0.46 -8.43 13.38
C ASN A 23 -0.90 -8.95 13.91
N ALA A 24 -1.95 -8.13 13.87
CA ALA A 24 -3.27 -8.59 14.29
C ALA A 24 -3.79 -9.73 13.41
N VAL A 25 -3.47 -9.70 12.11
CA VAL A 25 -3.83 -10.77 11.16
C VAL A 25 -2.98 -12.02 11.34
N SER A 26 -1.70 -11.91 11.74
CA SER A 26 -0.88 -13.11 12.00
C SER A 26 -1.35 -13.90 13.21
N ASP A 27 -1.95 -13.22 14.18
CA ASP A 27 -2.33 -13.81 15.46
C ASP A 27 -3.85 -14.12 15.53
N SER A 28 -4.58 -14.08 14.40
CA SER A 28 -6.04 -14.32 14.37
C SER A 28 -6.55 -14.87 13.03
N ASP A 29 -7.82 -15.29 12.99
CA ASP A 29 -8.51 -15.73 11.76
C ASP A 29 -9.05 -14.56 10.91
N LEU A 30 -8.42 -13.38 11.02
CA LEU A 30 -8.83 -12.19 10.28
C LEU A 30 -8.09 -12.09 8.94
N VAL A 31 -8.69 -11.33 8.01
CA VAL A 31 -8.04 -10.96 6.76
C VAL A 31 -8.04 -9.46 6.58
N SER A 32 -6.99 -8.93 5.97
CA SER A 32 -6.85 -7.50 5.69
C SER A 32 -6.51 -7.23 4.24
N LEU A 33 -6.74 -5.99 3.82
CA LEU A 33 -6.35 -5.50 2.51
C LEU A 33 -5.31 -4.40 2.75
N VAL A 34 -4.09 -4.63 2.26
CA VAL A 34 -2.94 -3.75 2.43
C VAL A 34 -2.23 -3.57 1.08
N PRO A 35 -1.41 -2.52 0.90
CA PRO A 35 -0.59 -2.39 -0.29
C PRO A 35 0.26 -3.64 -0.53
N GLU A 36 0.30 -4.12 -1.78
CA GLU A 36 0.95 -5.38 -2.15
C GLU A 36 2.41 -5.45 -1.71
N GLN A 37 3.14 -4.34 -1.85
CA GLN A 37 4.54 -4.25 -1.47
C GLN A 37 4.76 -4.47 0.03
N LEU A 38 3.83 -3.99 0.85
CA LEU A 38 3.87 -4.23 2.28
C LEU A 38 3.58 -5.70 2.57
N ALA A 39 2.57 -6.28 1.93
CA ALA A 39 2.27 -7.71 2.05
C ALA A 39 3.51 -8.56 1.70
N ARG A 40 4.14 -8.32 0.55
CA ARG A 40 5.35 -9.06 0.11
C ARG A 40 6.53 -8.96 1.07
N LYS A 41 6.71 -7.82 1.75
CA LYS A 41 7.80 -7.64 2.73
C LYS A 41 7.51 -8.26 4.09
N THR A 42 6.24 -8.31 4.48
CA THR A 42 5.84 -8.67 5.86
C THR A 42 5.38 -10.12 5.95
N ALA A 43 4.74 -10.64 4.91
CA ALA A 43 4.18 -11.98 4.88
C ALA A 43 5.19 -13.09 5.15
N PRO A 44 6.42 -13.10 4.57
CA PRO A 44 7.41 -14.14 4.90
C PRO A 44 7.86 -14.11 6.35
N ARG A 45 7.86 -12.93 6.99
CA ARG A 45 8.30 -12.76 8.38
C ARG A 45 7.24 -13.17 9.39
N LEU A 46 5.97 -12.99 9.03
CA LEU A 46 4.81 -13.26 9.88
C LEU A 46 4.08 -14.56 9.52
N GLY A 47 4.58 -15.34 8.56
CA GLY A 47 3.94 -16.58 8.11
C GLY A 47 2.59 -16.35 7.42
N LEU A 48 2.36 -15.19 6.81
CA LEU A 48 1.09 -14.85 6.17
C LEU A 48 1.03 -15.35 4.72
N ALA A 49 -0.17 -15.70 4.26
CA ALA A 49 -0.46 -15.95 2.85
C ALA A 49 -1.01 -14.69 2.16
N ILE A 50 -0.70 -14.51 0.88
CA ILE A 50 -1.17 -13.40 0.05
C ILE A 50 -2.17 -13.95 -0.96
N TYR A 51 -3.33 -13.27 -1.09
CA TYR A 51 -4.40 -13.65 -2.00
C TYR A 51 -4.80 -12.47 -2.90
N ILE A 52 -5.28 -12.79 -4.10
CA ILE A 52 -5.89 -11.81 -5.00
C ILE A 52 -7.27 -11.43 -4.45
N PRO A 53 -7.60 -10.14 -4.31
CA PRO A 53 -8.91 -9.72 -3.83
C PRO A 53 -10.00 -10.14 -4.83
N PRO A 54 -11.20 -10.55 -4.36
CA PRO A 54 -12.30 -11.01 -5.22
C PRO A 54 -13.02 -9.87 -5.99
N MET A 55 -12.42 -8.68 -6.01
CA MET A 55 -12.96 -7.51 -6.68
C MET A 55 -11.80 -6.65 -7.21
N PRO A 56 -12.01 -5.90 -8.29
CA PRO A 56 -11.03 -4.92 -8.75
C PRO A 56 -10.81 -3.85 -7.68
N ILE A 57 -9.54 -3.57 -7.40
CA ILE A 57 -9.09 -2.52 -6.49
C ILE A 57 -8.29 -1.53 -7.30
N ASN A 58 -8.62 -0.24 -7.21
CA ASN A 58 -7.82 0.80 -7.84
C ASN A 58 -6.46 0.88 -7.13
N PRO A 59 -5.35 0.98 -7.88
CA PRO A 59 -4.03 1.09 -7.28
C PRO A 59 -3.94 2.34 -6.39
N ALA A 60 -3.21 2.21 -5.28
CA ALA A 60 -2.99 3.32 -4.37
C ALA A 60 -1.97 4.30 -4.98
N LEU A 61 -2.38 5.55 -5.19
CA LEU A 61 -1.49 6.57 -5.73
C LEU A 61 -0.63 7.16 -4.60
N ILE A 62 0.69 7.00 -4.71
CA ILE A 62 1.65 7.71 -3.87
C ILE A 62 2.00 9.02 -4.56
N CYS A 63 1.50 10.12 -4.01
CA CYS A 63 1.72 11.46 -4.54
C CYS A 63 2.65 12.26 -3.65
N MET A 64 3.47 13.10 -4.26
CA MET A 64 4.28 14.09 -3.57
C MET A 64 3.62 15.46 -3.69
N ILE A 65 3.41 16.13 -2.56
CA ILE A 65 2.71 17.43 -2.49
C ILE A 65 3.68 18.47 -1.95
N TRP A 66 3.74 19.64 -2.58
CA TRP A 66 4.52 20.78 -2.10
C TRP A 66 3.82 22.10 -2.44
N HIS A 67 4.19 23.16 -1.72
CA HIS A 67 3.66 24.50 -1.96
C HIS A 67 4.31 25.13 -3.21
N LYS A 68 3.53 25.85 -4.03
CA LYS A 68 4.00 26.49 -5.29
C LYS A 68 5.23 27.38 -5.11
N ARG A 69 5.35 28.05 -3.95
CA ARG A 69 6.51 28.90 -3.59
C ARG A 69 7.85 28.15 -3.54
N ASN A 70 7.84 26.84 -3.29
CA ASN A 70 9.05 26.02 -3.17
C ASN A 70 9.42 25.33 -4.50
N THR A 71 8.68 25.57 -5.59
CA THR A 71 8.91 24.91 -6.88
C THR A 71 10.27 25.24 -7.49
N ASN A 72 10.73 26.49 -7.34
CA ASN A 72 11.97 26.97 -7.96
C ASN A 72 13.20 26.87 -7.04
N HIS A 73 13.06 26.30 -5.84
CA HIS A 73 14.20 26.16 -4.93
C HIS A 73 15.04 24.94 -5.34
N LEU A 74 16.31 25.16 -5.72
CA LEU A 74 17.19 24.11 -6.25
C LEU A 74 17.28 22.88 -5.33
N THR A 75 17.42 23.09 -4.02
CA THR A 75 17.44 22.00 -3.03
C THR A 75 16.15 21.16 -3.02
N HIS A 76 14.99 21.81 -3.19
CA HIS A 76 13.72 21.10 -3.28
C HIS A 76 13.60 20.35 -4.60
N SER A 77 14.07 20.89 -5.73
CA SER A 77 14.07 20.14 -7.00
C SER A 77 14.89 18.87 -6.91
N TRP A 78 16.13 18.99 -6.44
CA TRP A 78 17.03 17.85 -6.27
C TRP A 78 16.44 16.76 -5.36
N LEU A 79 15.87 17.14 -4.21
CA LEU A 79 15.25 16.18 -3.30
C LEU A 79 14.05 15.47 -3.95
N ARG A 80 13.19 16.23 -4.66
CA ARG A 80 12.03 15.65 -5.35
C ARG A 80 12.48 14.65 -6.43
N GLU A 81 13.49 14.99 -7.22
CA GLU A 81 14.08 14.10 -8.22
C GLU A 81 14.69 12.84 -7.59
N LEU A 82 15.39 12.98 -6.47
CA LEU A 82 15.95 11.85 -5.73
C LEU A 82 14.85 10.92 -5.21
N VAL A 83 13.80 11.47 -4.60
CA VAL A 83 12.67 10.69 -4.10
C VAL A 83 11.95 10.01 -5.27
N LEU A 84 11.69 10.70 -6.39
CA LEU A 84 11.10 10.11 -7.58
C LEU A 84 11.95 8.96 -8.13
N LYS A 85 13.28 9.11 -8.18
CA LYS A 85 14.20 8.06 -8.63
C LYS A 85 14.22 6.83 -7.72
N LEU A 86 14.05 7.02 -6.41
CA LEU A 86 13.99 5.92 -5.45
C LEU A 86 12.63 5.21 -5.49
N LEU A 87 11.54 5.98 -5.57
CA LEU A 87 10.17 5.45 -5.59
C LEU A 87 9.78 4.88 -6.96
N SER A 88 10.42 5.27 -8.07
CA SER A 88 10.15 4.66 -9.38
C SER A 88 10.39 3.14 -9.40
N ARG A 89 11.28 2.65 -8.54
CA ARG A 89 11.52 1.21 -8.34
C ARG A 89 10.32 0.49 -7.74
N LEU A 90 9.55 1.18 -6.89
CA LEU A 90 8.34 0.62 -6.31
C LEU A 90 7.26 0.43 -7.40
N ASN A 91 7.15 1.36 -8.34
CA ASN A 91 6.20 1.22 -9.46
C ASN A 91 6.62 0.14 -10.46
N ALA A 92 7.93 -0.15 -10.57
CA ALA A 92 8.43 -1.18 -11.49
C ALA A 92 8.05 -2.61 -11.08
N ASP A 93 7.91 -2.87 -9.77
CA ASP A 93 7.50 -4.18 -9.24
C ASP A 93 5.99 -4.46 -9.42
N GLU A 94 5.15 -3.42 -9.54
CA GLU A 94 3.71 -3.57 -9.85
C GLU A 94 3.50 -4.13 -11.27
N ASN A 95 4.30 -3.69 -12.25
CA ASN A 95 4.19 -4.13 -13.65
C ASN A 95 4.69 -5.57 -13.90
N ARG A 96 5.37 -6.20 -12.94
CA ARG A 96 5.91 -7.56 -13.08
C ARG A 96 4.99 -8.63 -12.49
N SER A 97 3.90 -8.21 -11.83
CA SER A 97 2.95 -9.07 -11.13
C SER A 97 1.58 -9.16 -11.82
N SER A 98 1.45 -8.62 -13.04
CA SER A 98 0.26 -8.76 -13.91
C SER A 98 0.44 -9.87 -14.93
#